data_AF-A0A958QM69-F1
#
_entry.id   AF-A0A958QM69-F1
#
_cell.length_a   1.000
_cell.length_b   1.000
_cell.length_c   1.000
_cell.angle_alpha   90.00
_cell.angle_beta   90.00
_cell.angle_gamma   90.00
#
_symmetry.space_group_name_H-M   'P 1'
#
loop_
_entity.id
_entity.type
_entity.pdbx_description
1 polymer ?
#
loop_
_entity_poly.entity_id
_entity_poly.type
_entity_poly.pdbx_seq_one_letter_code
_entity_poly.pdbx_strand_id
1 'polypeptide(L)'
;MEKGFNSDVTSDGVTYHIQTEDWGRENPYLVSRVFRNGAVIKTIKTAYEEALKSGPSSHSESIRLAMREQHHQILDLINSGQFN
;
A
#
# COMPACT_ATOMS: atom_id res chain seq x y z
N MET A 1 5.34 -7.30 12.79
CA MET A 1 4.44 -6.49 11.96
C MET A 1 4.92 -5.06 12.02
N GLU A 2 5.07 -4.42 10.86
CA GLU A 2 5.48 -3.02 10.74
C GLU A 2 4.30 -2.05 10.87
N LYS A 3 4.57 -0.79 11.25
CA LYS A 3 3.54 0.26 11.29
C LYS A 3 3.05 0.60 9.89
N GLY A 4 1.74 0.54 9.67
CA GLY A 4 1.08 0.84 8.41
C GLY A 4 1.19 2.29 7.95
N PHE A 5 0.87 2.53 6.68
CA PHE A 5 0.79 3.87 6.07
C PHE A 5 -0.67 4.23 5.81
N ASN A 6 -1.04 5.47 6.15
CA ASN A 6 -2.36 6.02 5.88
C ASN A 6 -2.21 7.38 5.19
N SER A 7 -3.02 7.66 4.19
CA SER A 7 -3.06 8.97 3.51
C SER A 7 -4.43 9.22 2.91
N ASP A 8 -4.87 10.48 2.98
CA ASP A 8 -5.99 10.99 2.21
C ASP A 8 -5.47 11.77 1.02
N VAL A 9 -6.05 11.54 -0.16
CA VAL A 9 -5.69 12.24 -1.39
C VAL A 9 -6.94 12.59 -2.17
N THR A 10 -6.98 13.79 -2.73
CA THR A 10 -8.09 14.25 -3.58
C THR A 10 -7.60 14.43 -5.00
N SER A 11 -8.27 13.77 -5.94
CA SER A 11 -8.01 13.87 -7.38
C SER A 11 -9.34 14.03 -8.11
N ASP A 12 -9.43 15.01 -9.02
CA ASP A 12 -10.65 15.35 -9.78
C ASP A 12 -11.92 15.52 -8.91
N GLY A 13 -11.75 16.13 -7.73
CA GLY A 13 -12.86 16.37 -6.78
C GLY A 13 -13.32 15.13 -6.02
N VAL A 14 -12.65 13.99 -6.19
CA VAL A 14 -12.92 12.75 -5.47
C VAL A 14 -11.82 12.51 -4.42
N THR A 15 -12.22 12.32 -3.17
CA THR A 15 -11.31 11.96 -2.08
C THR A 15 -11.21 10.45 -1.91
N TYR A 16 -9.97 9.97 -1.84
CA TYR A 16 -9.60 8.59 -1.59
C TYR A 16 -8.85 8.51 -0.26
N HIS A 17 -9.12 7.45 0.50
CA HIS A 17 -8.32 7.08 1.66
C HIS A 17 -7.52 5.83 1.32
N ILE A 18 -6.20 5.85 1.53
CA ILE A 18 -5.30 4.73 1.26
C ILE A 18 -4.74 4.26 2.58
N GLN A 19 -4.87 2.96 2.85
CA GLN A 19 -4.27 2.28 3.99
C GLN A 19 -3.38 1.15 3.47
N THR A 20 -2.12 1.07 3.90
CA THR A 20 -1.20 -0.02 3.59
C THR A 20 -0.72 -0.70 4.87
N GLU A 21 -0.86 -2.01 4.95
CA GLU A 21 -0.59 -2.82 6.13
C GLU A 21 0.38 -3.97 5.83
N ASP A 22 1.15 -4.32 6.85
CA ASP A 22 1.86 -5.57 6.94
C ASP A 22 0.99 -6.61 7.67
N TRP A 23 0.60 -7.70 6.99
CA TRP A 23 -0.22 -8.76 7.57
C TRP A 23 0.60 -9.88 8.26
N GLY A 24 1.92 -9.73 8.33
CA GLY A 24 2.79 -10.58 9.14
C GLY A 24 3.13 -11.94 8.52
N ARG A 25 4.04 -12.67 9.17
CA ARG A 25 4.61 -13.94 8.64
C ARG A 25 3.59 -15.07 8.49
N GLU A 26 2.54 -15.08 9.29
CA GLU A 26 1.46 -16.08 9.19
C GLU A 26 0.57 -15.84 7.95
N ASN A 27 0.56 -14.61 7.45
CA ASN A 27 -0.15 -14.22 6.24
C ASN A 27 0.72 -13.22 5.45
N PRO A 28 1.80 -13.71 4.81
CA PRO A 28 2.96 -12.92 4.38
C PRO A 28 2.67 -12.04 3.18
N TYR A 29 1.88 -11.01 3.41
CA TYR A 29 1.42 -10.06 2.41
C TYR A 29 1.49 -8.63 2.92
N LEU A 30 1.82 -7.74 1.99
CA LEU A 30 1.56 -6.32 2.10
C LEU A 30 0.21 -6.06 1.47
N VAL A 31 -0.68 -5.40 2.21
CA VAL A 31 -2.06 -5.17 1.78
C VAL A 31 -2.36 -3.70 1.77
N SER A 32 -2.69 -3.17 0.59
CA SER A 32 -3.23 -1.82 0.46
C SER A 32 -4.72 -1.86 0.17
N ARG A 33 -5.48 -1.05 0.89
CA ARG A 33 -6.90 -0.80 0.64
C ARG A 33 -7.10 0.64 0.26
N VAL A 34 -7.81 0.85 -0.83
CA VAL A 34 -8.24 2.17 -1.27
C VAL A 34 -9.73 2.28 -1.02
N PHE A 35 -10.11 3.31 -0.29
CA PHE A 35 -11.48 3.61 0.06
C PHE A 35 -11.96 4.85 -0.68
N ARG A 36 -13.25 4.85 -1.02
CA ARG A 36 -13.99 6.02 -1.51
C ARG A 36 -15.34 6.04 -0.82
N ASN A 37 -15.68 7.15 -0.16
CA ASN A 37 -16.92 7.28 0.62
C ASN A 37 -17.13 6.13 1.64
N GLY A 38 -16.05 5.70 2.30
CA GLY A 38 -16.07 4.63 3.31
C GLY A 38 -16.12 3.20 2.76
N ALA A 39 -16.31 3.00 1.46
CA ALA A 39 -16.29 1.68 0.83
C ALA A 39 -14.90 1.35 0.27
N VAL A 40 -14.43 0.11 0.45
CA VAL A 40 -13.22 -0.37 -0.24
C VAL A 40 -13.54 -0.53 -1.72
N ILE A 41 -12.86 0.26 -2.56
CA ILE A 41 -13.01 0.18 -4.03
C ILE A 41 -11.90 -0.66 -4.68
N LYS A 42 -10.76 -0.82 -4.00
CA LYS A 42 -9.64 -1.65 -4.48
C LYS A 42 -8.86 -2.23 -3.31
N THR A 43 -8.45 -3.49 -3.46
CA THR A 43 -7.48 -4.14 -2.58
C THR A 43 -6.31 -4.60 -3.43
N ILE A 44 -5.10 -4.22 -3.03
CA ILE A 44 -3.85 -4.63 -3.65
C ILE A 44 -3.11 -5.50 -2.64
N LYS A 45 -2.75 -6.71 -3.04
CA LYS A 45 -2.11 -7.70 -2.18
C LYS A 45 -0.81 -8.13 -2.83
N THR A 46 0.32 -7.87 -2.17
CA THR A 46 1.65 -8.25 -2.67
C THR A 46 2.28 -9.23 -1.69
N ALA A 47 2.62 -10.42 -2.16
CA ALA A 47 3.29 -11.40 -1.32
C ALA A 47 4.68 -10.91 -0.91
N TYR A 48 5.13 -11.24 0.30
CA TYR A 48 6.47 -10.91 0.76
C TYR A 48 7.56 -11.41 -0.19
N GLU A 49 7.38 -12.59 -0.78
CA GLU A 49 8.35 -13.16 -1.73
C GLU A 49 8.59 -12.26 -2.94
N GLU A 50 7.60 -11.46 -3.33
CA GLU A 50 7.70 -10.49 -4.41
C GLU A 50 8.22 -9.16 -3.88
N ALA A 51 7.61 -8.67 -2.81
CA ALA A 51 7.86 -7.35 -2.24
C ALA A 51 9.29 -7.18 -1.71
N LEU A 52 9.93 -8.27 -1.26
CA LEU A 52 11.20 -8.21 -0.53
C LEU A 52 12.41 -8.71 -1.36
N LYS A 53 12.24 -9.01 -2.66
CA LYS A 53 13.32 -9.59 -3.51
C LYS A 53 14.60 -8.76 -3.54
N SER A 54 14.47 -7.43 -3.46
CA SER A 54 15.57 -6.47 -3.60
C SER A 54 15.74 -5.58 -2.37
N GLY A 55 15.18 -5.98 -1.23
CA GLY A 55 15.21 -5.21 0.02
C GLY A 55 16.55 -5.29 0.77
N PRO A 56 16.77 -4.41 1.75
CA PRO A 56 17.88 -4.53 2.70
C PRO A 56 17.97 -5.91 3.38
N SER A 57 19.13 -6.28 3.91
CA SER A 57 19.28 -7.54 4.65
C SER A 57 18.38 -7.65 5.88
N SER A 58 17.97 -6.51 6.47
CA SER A 58 16.99 -6.47 7.55
C SER A 58 15.58 -6.72 7.02
N HIS A 59 14.92 -7.73 7.58
CA HIS A 59 13.56 -8.09 7.19
C HIS A 59 12.55 -6.97 7.50
N SER A 60 12.70 -6.30 8.65
CA SER A 60 11.82 -5.20 9.08
C SER A 60 11.96 -3.97 8.17
N GLU A 61 13.20 -3.58 7.85
CA GLU A 61 13.45 -2.44 6.96
C GLU A 61 12.96 -2.71 5.55
N SER A 62 13.13 -3.94 5.06
CA SER A 62 12.60 -4.37 3.76
C SER A 62 11.08 -4.30 3.69
N ILE A 63 10.37 -4.81 4.71
CA ILE A 63 8.90 -4.73 4.77
C ILE A 63 8.46 -3.27 4.75
N ARG A 64 9.07 -2.43 5.59
CA ARG A 64 8.70 -1.01 5.67
C ARG A 64 8.99 -0.26 4.37
N LEU A 65 10.10 -0.56 3.70
CA LEU A 65 10.43 0.02 2.39
C LEU A 65 9.40 -0.39 1.33
N ALA A 66 9.13 -1.68 1.21
CA ALA A 66 8.20 -2.19 0.21
C ALA A 66 6.75 -1.69 0.45
N MET A 67 6.33 -1.58 1.71
CA MET A 67 5.04 -0.96 2.07
C MET A 67 4.97 0.49 1.61
N ARG A 68 6.04 1.26 1.83
CA ARG A 68 6.11 2.67 1.41
C ARG A 68 6.04 2.79 -0.10
N GLU A 69 6.77 1.94 -0.82
CA GLU A 69 6.77 1.90 -2.29
C GLU A 69 5.39 1.58 -2.85
N GLN A 70 4.75 0.51 -2.36
CA GLN A 70 3.39 0.15 -2.75
C GLN A 70 2.39 1.27 -2.44
N HIS A 71 2.51 1.90 -1.27
CA HIS A 71 1.64 3.02 -0.88
C HIS A 71 1.81 4.23 -1.82
N HIS A 72 3.05 4.61 -2.12
CA HIS A 72 3.34 5.75 -2.99
C HIS A 72 2.91 5.50 -4.43
N GLN A 73 3.10 4.28 -4.96
CA GLN A 73 2.62 3.93 -6.30
C GLN A 73 1.10 4.12 -6.43
N ILE A 74 0.33 3.80 -5.38
CA ILE A 74 -1.12 4.03 -5.38
C ILE A 74 -1.43 5.52 -5.39
N LEU A 75 -0.74 6.31 -4.57
CA LEU A 75 -0.90 7.77 -4.57
C LEU A 75 -0.58 8.37 -5.94
N ASP A 76 0.50 7.93 -6.58
CA ASP A 76 0.90 8.40 -7.91
C ASP A 76 -0.14 8.05 -8.98
N LEU A 77 -0.72 6.83 -8.94
CA LEU A 77 -1.81 6.44 -9.83
C LEU A 77 -3.05 7.31 -9.63
N ILE A 78 -3.42 7.65 -8.39
CA ILE A 78 -4.58 8.51 -8.10
C ILE A 78 -4.31 9.94 -8.58
N ASN A 79 -3.14 10.49 -8.25
CA ASN A 79 -2.75 11.85 -8.64
C ASN A 79 -2.61 12.01 -10.16
N SER A 80 -2.20 10.97 -10.88
CA SER A 80 -2.10 10.98 -12.34
C SER A 80 -3.41 10.69 -13.06
N GLY A 81 -4.51 10.45 -12.34
CA GLY A 81 -5.80 10.08 -12.92
C GLY A 81 -5.82 8.69 -13.58
N GLN A 82 -4.80 7.85 -13.31
CA GLN A 82 -4.67 6.49 -13.86
C GLN A 82 -5.19 5.42 -12.89
N PHE A 83 -5.82 5.83 -11.79
CA PHE A 83 -6.41 4.93 -10.82
C PHE A 83 -7.80 4.47 -11.27
N ASN A 84 -7.80 3.44 -12.10
CA ASN A 84 -9.00 2.79 -12.63
C ASN A 84 -9.31 1.46 -11.91
#